data_AF-A0A836XDB3-F1
#
_entry.id   AF-A0A836XDB3-F1
#
_cell.length_a   1.000
_cell.length_b   1.000
_cell.length_c   1.000
_cell.angle_alpha   90.00
_cell.angle_beta   90.00
_cell.angle_gamma   90.00
#
_symmetry.space_group_name_H-M   'P 1'
#
loop_
_entity.id
_entity.type
_entity.pdbx_description
1 polymer ?
#
loop_
_entity_poly.entity_id
_entity_poly.type
_entity_poly.pdbx_seq_one_letter_code
_entity_poly.pdbx_strand_id
1 'polypeptide(L)'
;MTCHKFGFPHTTPETDAGRDLANRVLTVRELRQIEEGFANCREAIGWDHDIMVHCHWEYDVRTAIQIAEAVAPIKPVWLEDAM
;
A
#
# COMPACT_ATOMS: atom_id res chain seq x y z
N MET A 1 17.62 6.15 13.46
CA MET A 1 16.66 6.40 12.37
C MET A 1 15.47 5.50 12.62
N THR A 2 14.28 6.06 12.82
CA THR A 2 13.08 5.30 13.19
C THR A 2 12.23 5.09 11.94
N CYS A 3 11.95 3.84 11.58
CA CYS A 3 11.15 3.48 10.42
C CYS A 3 9.85 2.80 10.87
N HIS A 4 8.72 3.26 10.33
CA HIS A 4 7.39 2.70 10.60
C HIS A 4 6.92 1.89 9.42
N LYS A 5 6.44 0.68 9.71
CA LYS A 5 5.88 -0.24 8.70
C LYS A 5 4.36 -0.12 8.72
N PHE A 6 3.78 0.20 7.57
CA PHE A 6 2.33 0.17 7.36
C PHE A 6 2.00 -0.82 6.25
N GLY A 7 0.87 -1.51 6.41
CA GLY A 7 0.31 -2.42 5.42
C GLY A 7 -1.14 -2.06 5.09
N PHE A 8 -1.68 -2.74 4.09
CA PHE A 8 -3.06 -2.52 3.66
C PHE A 8 -4.05 -3.22 4.59
N PRO A 9 -5.26 -2.66 4.79
CA PRO A 9 -6.33 -3.40 5.43
C PRO A 9 -6.69 -4.61 4.57
N HIS A 10 -6.65 -5.81 5.16
CA HIS A 10 -7.19 -7.00 4.49
C HIS A 10 -8.70 -6.85 4.35
N THR A 11 -9.22 -7.19 3.17
CA THR A 11 -10.65 -7.42 2.99
C THR A 11 -10.93 -8.91 3.09
N THR A 12 -12.04 -9.25 3.71
CA THR A 12 -12.56 -10.61 3.70
C THR A 12 -13.68 -10.74 2.66
N PRO A 13 -13.99 -11.96 2.16
CA PRO A 13 -15.09 -12.18 1.23
C PRO A 13 -16.44 -11.63 1.71
N GLU A 14 -16.66 -11.54 3.03
CA GLU A 14 -17.88 -10.98 3.62
C GLU A 14 -17.96 -9.46 3.49
N THR A 15 -16.80 -8.79 3.48
CA THR A 15 -16.69 -7.33 3.35
C THR A 15 -16.45 -6.87 1.91
N ASP A 16 -16.00 -7.79 1.05
CA ASP A 16 -15.81 -7.58 -0.37
C ASP A 16 -16.05 -8.87 -1.15
N ALA A 17 -17.31 -9.09 -1.54
CA ALA A 17 -17.74 -10.29 -2.28
C ALA A 17 -17.11 -10.41 -3.69
N GLY A 18 -16.42 -9.37 -4.18
CA GLY A 18 -15.70 -9.38 -5.46
C GLY A 18 -14.21 -9.69 -5.33
N ARG A 19 -13.66 -9.80 -4.11
CA ARG A 19 -12.25 -10.07 -3.87
C ARG A 19 -12.00 -11.54 -3.53
N ASP A 20 -11.54 -12.26 -4.54
CA ASP A 20 -10.76 -13.49 -4.38
C ASP A 20 -9.48 -13.19 -3.57
N LEU A 21 -9.05 -14.10 -2.69
CA LEU A 21 -7.74 -14.05 -2.03
C LEU A 21 -6.56 -14.09 -3.02
N ALA A 22 -6.83 -14.47 -4.28
CA ALA A 22 -5.91 -14.39 -5.40
C ALA A 22 -6.11 -13.15 -6.29
N ASN A 23 -6.97 -12.19 -5.91
CA ASN A 23 -7.25 -11.01 -6.73
C ASN A 23 -6.10 -10.01 -6.62
N ARG A 24 -5.07 -10.30 -7.40
CA ARG A 24 -3.78 -9.62 -7.50
C ARG A 24 -3.83 -8.20 -8.08
N VAL A 25 -5.03 -7.68 -8.37
CA VAL A 25 -5.22 -6.43 -9.10
C VAL A 25 -6.10 -5.45 -8.32
N LEU A 26 -5.68 -4.19 -8.28
CA LEU A 26 -6.43 -3.10 -7.68
C LEU A 26 -7.16 -2.23 -8.71
N THR A 27 -8.31 -1.71 -8.33
CA THR A 27 -9.04 -0.66 -9.05
C THR A 27 -8.36 0.70 -8.85
N VAL A 28 -8.69 1.65 -9.73
CA VAL A 28 -8.20 3.05 -9.61
C VAL A 28 -8.62 3.70 -8.28
N ARG A 29 -9.82 3.37 -7.79
CA ARG A 29 -10.32 3.92 -6.51
C ARG A 29 -9.45 3.45 -5.35
N GLU A 30 -9.04 2.19 -5.34
CA GLU A 30 -8.23 1.62 -4.28
C GLU A 30 -6.80 2.15 -4.31
N LEU A 31 -6.21 2.31 -5.50
CA LEU A 31 -4.91 2.97 -5.65
C LEU A 31 -4.93 4.40 -5.09
N ARG A 32 -6.01 5.16 -5.30
CA ARG A 32 -6.17 6.49 -4.70
C ARG A 32 -6.31 6.44 -3.18
N GLN A 33 -7.05 5.47 -2.65
CA GLN A 33 -7.17 5.29 -1.20
C GLN A 33 -5.83 4.95 -0.55
N ILE A 34 -4.99 4.18 -1.25
CA ILE A 34 -3.62 3.88 -0.83
C ILE A 34 -2.78 5.16 -0.80
N GLU A 35 -2.78 5.93 -1.89
CA GLU A 35 -2.07 7.21 -1.98
C GLU A 35 -2.47 8.16 -0.83
N GLU A 36 -3.77 8.37 -0.63
CA GLU A 36 -4.33 9.20 0.44
C GLU A 36 -3.95 8.68 1.83
N GLY A 37 -4.07 7.37 2.06
CA GLY A 37 -3.74 6.74 3.34
C GLY A 37 -2.28 6.94 3.74
N PHE A 38 -1.36 6.70 2.82
CA PHE A 38 0.06 6.90 3.08
C PHE A 38 0.44 8.38 3.18
N ALA A 39 -0.21 9.26 2.41
CA ALA A 39 -0.03 10.71 2.53
C ALA A 39 -0.42 11.18 3.95
N ASN A 40 -1.54 10.70 4.49
CA ASN A 40 -1.96 11.00 5.86
C ASN A 40 -0.95 10.49 6.89
N CYS A 41 -0.41 9.27 6.71
CA CYS A 41 0.65 8.75 7.57
C CYS A 41 1.90 9.64 7.53
N ARG A 42 2.33 10.07 6.34
CA ARG A 42 3.47 10.97 6.16
C ARG A 42 3.25 12.33 6.82
N GLU A 43 2.05 12.89 6.68
CA GLU A 43 1.67 14.14 7.36
C GLU A 43 1.72 13.98 8.88
N ALA A 44 1.18 12.89 9.41
CA ALA A 44 1.07 12.67 10.85
C ALA A 44 2.42 12.44 11.55
N ILE A 45 3.36 11.72 10.90
CA ILE A 45 4.64 11.35 11.54
C ILE A 45 5.81 12.27 11.14
N GLY A 46 5.64 13.12 10.13
CA GLY A 46 6.67 14.03 9.65
C GLY A 46 7.78 13.36 8.82
N TRP A 47 8.80 14.14 8.46
CA TRP A 47 9.90 13.73 7.58
C TRP A 47 11.14 13.21 8.32
N ASP A 48 11.18 13.33 9.64
CA ASP A 48 12.26 12.77 10.48
C ASP A 48 12.11 11.24 10.71
N HIS A 49 10.99 10.69 10.27
CA HIS A 49 10.65 9.27 10.38
C HIS A 49 10.57 8.65 8.99
N ASP A 50 11.08 7.44 8.84
CA ASP A 50 10.96 6.69 7.60
C ASP A 50 9.66 5.88 7.55
N ILE A 51 9.21 5.59 6.33
CA ILE A 51 8.04 4.76 6.07
C ILE A 51 8.44 3.57 5.21
N MET A 52 7.96 2.39 5.58
CA MET A 52 7.99 1.18 4.78
C MET A 52 6.56 0.77 4.40
N VAL A 53 6.38 0.35 3.15
CA VAL A 53 5.10 -0.09 2.60
C VAL A 53 5.12 -1.60 2.46
N HIS A 54 4.17 -2.31 3.08
CA HIS A 54 4.10 -3.77 3.05
C HIS A 54 2.87 -4.28 2.30
N CYS A 55 3.09 -5.15 1.31
CA CYS A 55 2.09 -5.64 0.36
C CYS A 55 1.66 -7.10 0.56
N HIS A 56 2.17 -7.79 1.58
CA HIS A 56 1.73 -9.15 1.97
C HIS A 56 1.75 -10.24 0.86
N TRP A 57 2.54 -10.10 -0.21
CA TRP A 57 2.56 -11.02 -1.37
C TRP A 57 1.21 -11.10 -2.13
N GLU A 58 0.39 -10.04 -2.06
CA GLU A 58 -1.00 -10.09 -2.53
C GLU A 58 -1.20 -9.68 -3.99
N TYR A 59 -0.23 -8.99 -4.62
CA TYR A 59 -0.47 -8.30 -5.90
C TYR A 59 0.26 -8.96 -7.10
N ASP A 60 -0.12 -8.56 -8.31
CA ASP A 60 0.65 -8.91 -9.51
C ASP A 60 1.68 -7.82 -9.80
N VAL A 61 2.57 -8.09 -10.75
CA VAL A 61 3.62 -7.16 -11.16
C VAL A 61 3.03 -5.80 -11.56
N ARG A 62 1.88 -5.78 -12.25
CA ARG A 62 1.28 -4.53 -12.74
C ARG A 62 0.78 -3.69 -11.57
N THR A 63 0.04 -4.28 -10.65
CA THR A 63 -0.49 -3.59 -9.48
C THR A 63 0.60 -3.23 -8.49
N ALA A 64 1.64 -4.05 -8.32
CA ALA A 64 2.83 -3.70 -7.56
C ALA A 64 3.48 -2.40 -8.06
N ILE A 65 3.63 -2.26 -9.39
CA ILE A 65 4.16 -1.02 -10.01
C ILE A 65 3.23 0.16 -9.73
N GLN A 66 1.91 -0.02 -9.91
CA GLN A 66 0.94 1.06 -9.65
C GLN A 66 0.93 1.50 -8.18
N ILE A 67 1.09 0.57 -7.24
CA ILE A 67 1.25 0.88 -5.82
C ILE A 67 2.54 1.66 -5.62
N ALA A 68 3.67 1.22 -6.18
CA ALA A 68 4.95 1.91 -6.08
C ALA A 68 4.87 3.37 -6.57
N GLU A 69 4.18 3.60 -7.69
CA GLU A 69 3.91 4.94 -8.22
C GLU A 69 3.05 5.77 -7.27
N ALA A 70 1.97 5.19 -6.74
CA ALA A 70 1.04 5.86 -5.82
C ALA A 70 1.72 6.29 -4.51
N VAL A 71 2.61 5.46 -3.95
CA VAL A 71 3.31 5.78 -2.69
C VAL A 71 4.61 6.54 -2.90
N ALA A 72 5.09 6.72 -4.13
CA ALA A 72 6.36 7.44 -4.41
C ALA A 72 6.45 8.84 -3.77
N PRO A 73 5.38 9.65 -3.66
CA PRO A 73 5.44 10.97 -3.03
C PRO A 73 5.87 10.94 -1.56
N ILE A 74 5.52 9.89 -0.81
CA ILE A 74 5.87 9.77 0.62
C ILE A 74 7.31 9.29 0.85
N LYS A 75 8.07 9.04 -0.22
CA LYS A 75 9.47 8.56 -0.20
C LYS A 75 9.66 7.35 0.73
N PRO A 76 9.01 6.20 0.43
CA PRO A 76 9.18 5.02 1.26
C PRO A 76 10.62 4.49 1.10
N VAL A 77 11.14 3.89 2.17
CA VAL A 77 12.46 3.24 2.15
C VAL A 77 12.41 1.96 1.32
N TRP A 78 11.32 1.21 1.42
CA TRP A 78 11.09 -0.03 0.68
C TRP A 78 9.58 -0.28 0.50
N LEU A 79 9.24 -0.83 -0.67
CA LEU A 79 8.02 -1.60 -0.96
C LEU A 79 8.28 -3.10 -0.78
N GLU A 80 7.86 -3.66 0.35
CA GLU A 80 8.10 -5.04 0.77
C GLU A 80 7.00 -5.98 0.27
N ASP A 81 7.38 -7.20 -0.12
CA ASP A 81 6.47 -8.29 -0.47
C ASP A 81 5.43 -7.94 -1.55
N ALA A 82 5.87 -7.29 -2.63
CA ALA A 82 4.98 -6.69 -3.60
C ALA A 82 4.17 -7.68 -4.46
N MET A 83 4.51 -8.98 -4.49
CA MET A 83 3.96 -9.97 -5.44
C MET A 83 3.82 -11.36 -4.85
#